data_AF-A0A7C3K5C0-F1
#
_entry.id   AF-A0A7C3K5C0-F1
#
_cell.length_a   1.000
_cell.length_b   1.000
_cell.length_c   1.000
_cell.angle_alpha   90.00
_cell.angle_beta   90.00
_cell.angle_gamma   90.00
#
_symmetry.space_group_name_H-M   'P 1'
#
loop_
_entity.id
_entity.type
_entity.pdbx_description
1 polymer ?
#
loop_
_entity_poly.entity_id
_entity_poly.type
_entity_poly.pdbx_seq_one_letter_code
_entity_poly.pdbx_strand_id
1 'polypeptide(L)'
;MRLARRGTEFLSARQREALERRFRELYAQAVADGDGIAHVHGDLAPGNILVSPDGIGLVDFEWPIRFYGYDLVSLIHRLEVETPRWTPWVSSLTRALFEGYGQPDIREKPSWLFMRLERLLRSVTAALGKSRRRPQAFGRLLAELKAQT
;
A
#
# COMPACT_ATOMS: atom_id res chain seq x y z
N MET A 1 -14.15 -5.84 10.19
CA MET A 1 -13.61 -5.74 8.81
C MET A 1 -13.52 -7.16 8.23
N ARG A 2 -14.36 -7.53 7.25
CA ARG A 2 -14.22 -8.82 6.55
C ARG A 2 -13.21 -8.62 5.42
N LEU A 3 -12.10 -9.37 5.41
CA LEU A 3 -11.20 -9.39 4.26
C LEU A 3 -11.98 -9.84 3.02
N ALA A 4 -11.70 -9.24 1.85
CA ALA A 4 -12.36 -9.64 0.62
C ALA A 4 -12.12 -11.14 0.38
N ARG A 5 -13.20 -11.95 0.37
CA ARG A 5 -13.11 -13.43 0.26
C ARG A 5 -12.17 -13.88 -0.86
N ARG A 6 -12.31 -13.29 -2.05
CA ARG A 6 -11.46 -13.55 -3.23
C ARG A 6 -9.96 -13.33 -3.01
N GLY A 7 -9.59 -12.38 -2.16
CA GLY A 7 -8.19 -12.05 -1.86
C GLY A 7 -7.49 -12.99 -0.91
N THR A 8 -8.19 -13.98 -0.37
CA THR A 8 -7.65 -14.90 0.66
C THR A 8 -8.04 -16.36 0.42
N GLU A 9 -8.68 -16.67 -0.71
CA GLU A 9 -9.14 -18.03 -1.07
C GLU A 9 -8.00 -19.05 -1.15
N PHE A 10 -6.79 -18.61 -1.50
CA PHE A 10 -5.57 -19.41 -1.62
C PHE A 10 -4.80 -19.56 -0.30
N LEU A 11 -5.22 -18.86 0.77
CA LEU A 11 -4.61 -18.98 2.09
C LEU A 11 -5.26 -20.15 2.84
N SER A 12 -4.46 -20.87 3.65
CA SER A 12 -5.00 -21.81 4.63
C SER A 12 -5.83 -21.06 5.69
N ALA A 13 -6.71 -21.78 6.41
CA ALA A 13 -7.50 -21.17 7.48
C ALA A 13 -6.60 -20.47 8.52
N ARG A 14 -5.49 -21.10 8.93
CA ARG A 14 -4.50 -20.54 9.85
C ARG A 14 -3.85 -19.26 9.30
N GLN A 15 -3.51 -19.23 8.01
CA GLN A 15 -2.93 -18.04 7.37
C GLN A 15 -3.93 -16.90 7.28
N ARG A 16 -5.20 -17.19 6.97
CA ARG A 16 -6.28 -16.18 6.97
C ARG A 16 -6.46 -15.58 8.35
N GLU A 17 -6.55 -16.42 9.38
CA GLU A 17 -6.72 -15.96 10.76
C GLU A 17 -5.54 -15.11 11.23
N ALA A 18 -4.31 -15.53 10.96
CA ALA A 18 -3.11 -14.76 11.27
C ALA A 18 -3.11 -13.39 10.58
N LEU A 19 -3.47 -13.35 9.30
CA LEU A 19 -3.58 -12.10 8.53
C LEU A 19 -4.68 -11.19 9.08
N GLU A 20 -5.86 -11.72 9.37
CA GLU A 20 -6.97 -10.95 9.95
C GLU A 20 -6.65 -10.40 11.33
N ARG A 21 -5.95 -11.19 12.17
CA ARG A 21 -5.49 -10.74 13.47
C ARG A 21 -4.48 -9.61 13.32
N ARG A 22 -3.50 -9.76 12.44
CA ARG A 22 -2.48 -8.73 12.19
C ARG A 22 -3.07 -7.43 11.67
N PHE A 23 -4.05 -7.50 10.76
CA PHE A 23 -4.79 -6.32 10.29
C PHE A 23 -5.47 -5.57 11.43
N ARG A 24 -6.11 -6.30 12.35
CA ARG A 24 -6.79 -5.71 13.50
C ARG A 24 -5.80 -5.08 14.47
N GLU A 25 -4.67 -5.74 14.73
CA GLU A 25 -3.60 -5.21 15.59
C GLU A 25 -3.01 -3.92 15.03
N LEU A 26 -2.58 -3.91 13.77
CA LEU A 26 -1.99 -2.72 13.14
C LEU A 26 -2.98 -1.55 13.08
N TYR A 27 -4.25 -1.82 12.78
CA TYR A 27 -5.28 -0.79 12.78
C TYR A 27 -5.52 -0.22 14.18
N ALA A 28 -5.63 -1.09 15.19
CA ALA A 28 -5.82 -0.67 16.58
C ALA A 28 -4.62 0.14 17.08
N GLN A 29 -3.40 -0.25 16.74
CA GLN A 29 -2.16 0.48 17.04
C GLN A 29 -2.16 1.85 16.36
N ALA A 30 -2.47 1.92 15.06
CA ALA A 30 -2.54 3.19 14.34
C ALA A 30 -3.52 4.17 14.98
N VAL A 31 -4.69 3.68 15.40
CA VAL A 31 -5.69 4.49 16.11
C VAL A 31 -5.19 4.92 17.49
N ALA A 32 -4.56 4.01 18.24
CA ALA A 32 -4.05 4.29 19.59
C ALA A 32 -2.88 5.30 19.59
N ASP A 33 -1.98 5.19 18.61
CA ASP A 33 -0.83 6.07 18.44
C ASP A 33 -1.24 7.46 17.91
N GLY A 34 -2.51 7.63 17.56
CA GLY A 34 -3.02 8.88 17.00
C GLY A 34 -2.48 9.16 15.60
N ASP A 35 -2.22 8.11 14.80
CA ASP A 35 -1.83 8.28 13.41
C ASP A 35 -2.90 9.12 12.69
N GLY A 36 -2.47 10.27 12.17
CA GLY A 36 -3.38 11.26 11.61
C GLY A 36 -4.22 10.69 10.47
N ILE A 37 -5.48 11.14 10.39
CA ILE A 37 -6.36 10.92 9.24
C ILE A 37 -6.47 12.21 8.43
N ALA A 38 -6.56 12.09 7.12
CA ALA A 38 -6.69 13.21 6.20
C ALA A 38 -7.63 12.87 5.04
N HIS A 39 -8.12 13.90 4.36
CA HIS A 39 -8.59 13.73 3.00
C HIS A 39 -7.39 13.40 2.11
N VAL A 40 -7.48 12.30 1.39
CA VAL A 40 -6.44 11.84 0.46
C VAL A 40 -6.99 11.85 -0.96
N HIS A 41 -6.12 11.80 -1.96
CA HIS A 41 -6.51 11.70 -3.37
C HIS A 41 -7.29 10.42 -3.65
N GLY A 42 -6.91 9.30 -3.01
CA GLY A 42 -7.61 8.01 -3.09
C GLY A 42 -7.13 7.12 -4.25
N ASP A 43 -6.84 7.72 -5.39
CA ASP A 43 -6.25 7.07 -6.57
C ASP A 43 -5.03 7.81 -7.15
N LEU A 44 -4.06 8.19 -6.30
CA LEU A 44 -2.83 8.80 -6.80
C LEU A 44 -2.04 7.80 -7.66
N ALA A 45 -1.97 8.07 -8.96
CA ALA A 45 -1.30 7.27 -9.99
C ALA A 45 -0.46 8.17 -10.90
N PRO A 46 0.57 7.66 -11.59
CA PRO A 46 1.30 8.44 -12.59
C PRO A 46 0.39 9.08 -13.65
N GLY A 47 -0.70 8.40 -14.05
CA GLY A 47 -1.67 8.94 -15.00
C GLY A 47 -2.51 10.11 -14.48
N ASN A 48 -2.54 10.33 -13.16
CA ASN A 48 -3.26 11.41 -12.49
C ASN A 48 -2.32 12.57 -12.10
N ILE A 49 -1.05 12.51 -12.51
CA ILE A 49 -0.05 13.56 -12.30
C ILE A 49 0.23 14.23 -13.64
N LEU A 50 -0.12 15.50 -13.75
CA LEU A 50 0.12 16.31 -14.94
C LEU A 50 1.40 17.13 -14.75
N VAL A 51 2.32 17.04 -15.70
CA VAL A 51 3.57 17.81 -15.70
C VAL A 51 3.53 18.78 -16.87
N SER A 52 3.74 20.06 -16.59
CA SER A 52 3.80 21.15 -17.57
C SER A 52 5.00 22.05 -17.28
N PRO A 53 5.39 22.93 -18.22
CA PRO A 53 6.45 23.92 -17.96
C PRO A 53 6.18 24.81 -16.75
N ASP A 54 4.90 25.07 -16.44
CA ASP A 54 4.48 25.95 -15.35
C ASP A 54 4.35 25.24 -14.00
N GLY A 55 4.50 23.90 -13.97
CA GLY A 55 4.48 23.13 -12.74
C GLY A 55 3.77 21.78 -12.84
N ILE A 56 3.41 21.25 -11.66
CA ILE A 56 2.81 19.93 -11.48
C ILE A 56 1.37 20.10 -10.99
N GLY A 57 0.44 19.40 -11.63
CA GLY A 57 -0.97 19.31 -11.24
C GLY A 57 -1.38 17.88 -10.90
N LEU A 58 -2.43 17.74 -10.10
CA LEU A 58 -3.09 16.46 -9.80
C LEU A 58 -4.53 16.53 -10.31
N VAL A 59 -5.07 15.40 -10.78
CA VAL A 59 -6.43 15.28 -11.32
C VAL A 59 -7.10 13.99 -10.83
N ASP A 60 -8.42 13.88 -11.01
CA ASP A 60 -9.20 12.68 -10.69
C ASP A 60 -9.21 12.32 -9.19
N PHE A 61 -9.62 13.29 -8.36
CA PHE A 61 -9.67 13.13 -6.90
C PHE A 61 -10.94 12.39 -6.45
N GLU A 62 -10.77 11.40 -5.55
CA GLU A 62 -11.89 10.72 -4.89
C GLU A 62 -12.21 11.30 -3.49
N TRP A 63 -11.27 12.04 -2.89
CA TRP A 63 -11.37 12.67 -1.56
C TRP A 63 -11.76 11.76 -0.36
N PRO A 64 -11.42 10.46 -0.30
CA PRO A 64 -11.76 9.65 0.87
C PRO A 64 -10.99 10.08 2.11
N ILE A 65 -11.58 9.81 3.28
CA ILE A 65 -10.87 9.93 4.56
C ILE A 65 -10.08 8.63 4.80
N ARG A 66 -8.77 8.76 4.93
CA ARG A 66 -7.81 7.66 5.17
C ARG A 66 -6.71 8.11 6.13
N PHE A 67 -5.88 7.17 6.58
CA PHE A 67 -4.66 7.52 7.31
C PHE A 67 -3.73 8.35 6.41
N TYR A 68 -2.99 9.25 7.05
CA TYR A 68 -1.98 10.08 6.42
C TYR A 68 -0.94 9.20 5.71
N GLY A 69 -0.52 9.59 4.50
CA GLY A 69 0.40 8.81 3.68
C GLY A 69 -0.24 7.71 2.85
N TYR A 70 -1.58 7.57 2.85
CA TYR A 70 -2.28 6.60 2.01
C TYR A 70 -1.90 6.71 0.53
N ASP A 71 -1.89 7.92 -0.03
CA ASP A 71 -1.52 8.14 -1.43
C ASP A 71 -0.06 7.77 -1.70
N LEU A 72 0.83 8.06 -0.74
CA LEU A 72 2.24 7.71 -0.82
C LEU A 72 2.46 6.19 -0.82
N VAL A 73 1.81 5.45 0.09
CA VAL A 73 1.81 3.98 0.09
C VAL A 73 1.30 3.44 -1.25
N SER A 74 0.24 4.05 -1.76
CA SER A 74 -0.40 3.61 -3.01
C SER A 74 0.50 3.79 -4.22
N LEU A 75 1.17 4.94 -4.31
CA LEU A 75 2.12 5.25 -5.37
C LEU A 75 3.35 4.33 -5.31
N ILE A 76 3.95 4.15 -4.12
CA ILE A 76 5.10 3.27 -3.93
C ILE A 76 4.74 1.81 -4.23
N HIS A 77 3.57 1.35 -3.78
CA HIS A 77 3.08 0.00 -4.09
C HIS A 77 2.90 -0.20 -5.60
N ARG A 78 2.38 0.80 -6.32
CA ARG A 78 2.29 0.75 -7.79
C ARG A 78 3.68 0.63 -8.42
N LEU A 79 4.65 1.45 -8.01
CA LEU A 79 6.04 1.33 -8.46
C LEU A 79 6.61 -0.07 -8.16
N GLU A 80 6.40 -0.60 -6.96
CA GLU A 80 6.84 -1.95 -6.57
C GLU A 80 6.29 -3.08 -7.45
N VAL A 81 5.10 -2.89 -8.03
CA VAL A 81 4.41 -3.87 -8.88
C VAL A 81 4.70 -3.65 -10.37
N GLU A 82 4.80 -2.39 -10.81
CA GLU A 82 4.96 -2.02 -12.21
C GLU A 82 6.42 -1.98 -12.66
N THR A 83 7.37 -1.76 -11.75
CA THR A 83 8.81 -1.85 -12.03
C THR A 83 9.35 -3.23 -11.63
N PRO A 84 9.70 -4.13 -12.59
CA PRO A 84 10.12 -5.50 -12.30
C PRO A 84 11.44 -5.60 -11.50
N ARG A 85 12.24 -4.54 -11.53
CA ARG A 85 13.50 -4.40 -10.79
C ARG A 85 13.51 -3.05 -10.11
N TRP A 86 13.83 -3.05 -8.82
CA TRP A 86 13.99 -1.82 -8.03
C TRP A 86 15.28 -1.12 -8.46
N THR A 87 15.16 -0.13 -9.34
CA THR A 87 16.31 0.59 -9.90
C THR A 87 16.79 1.68 -8.93
N PRO A 88 18.03 2.19 -9.09
CA PRO A 88 18.52 3.32 -8.32
C PRO A 88 17.61 4.56 -8.41
N TRP A 89 17.02 4.81 -9.58
CA TRP A 89 16.12 5.96 -9.75
C TRP A 89 14.82 5.80 -8.96
N VAL A 90 14.25 4.58 -8.85
CA VAL A 90 13.05 4.34 -8.01
C VAL A 90 13.38 4.57 -6.55
N SER A 91 14.57 4.16 -6.08
CA SER A 91 15.03 4.46 -4.72
C SER A 91 15.15 5.97 -4.48
N SER A 92 15.75 6.71 -5.42
CA SER A 92 15.88 8.17 -5.30
C SER A 92 14.54 8.87 -5.32
N LEU A 93 13.63 8.48 -6.22
CA LEU A 93 12.26 9.01 -6.28
C LEU A 93 11.51 8.74 -4.98
N THR A 94 11.55 7.50 -4.49
CA THR A 94 10.87 7.09 -3.25
C THR A 94 11.39 7.89 -2.06
N ARG A 95 12.71 8.12 -1.98
CA ARG A 95 13.33 8.97 -0.95
C ARG A 95 12.84 10.41 -1.05
N ALA A 96 12.87 11.01 -2.25
CA ALA A 96 12.40 12.38 -2.47
C ALA A 96 10.92 12.55 -2.12
N LEU A 97 10.09 11.53 -2.41
CA LEU A 97 8.68 11.51 -2.02
C LEU A 97 8.51 11.52 -0.50
N PHE A 98 9.27 10.69 0.23
CA PHE A 98 9.23 10.67 1.70
C PHE A 98 9.70 12.00 2.31
N GLU A 99 10.80 12.56 1.81
CA GLU A 99 11.32 13.85 2.25
C GLU A 99 10.31 14.97 2.00
N GLY A 100 9.72 15.03 0.81
CA GLY A 100 8.69 16.02 0.46
C GLY A 100 7.39 15.88 1.24
N TYR A 101 7.06 14.67 1.73
CA TYR A 101 5.88 14.43 2.57
C TYR A 101 6.06 14.88 4.03
N GLY A 102 7.28 15.26 4.43
CA GLY A 102 7.59 15.79 5.76
C GLY A 102 7.52 14.78 6.91
N GLN A 103 7.47 13.48 6.62
CA GLN A 103 7.42 12.41 7.63
C GLN A 103 8.45 11.32 7.32
N PRO A 104 9.72 11.51 7.75
CA PRO A 104 10.80 10.57 7.43
C PRO A 104 10.60 9.18 8.08
N ASP A 105 9.86 9.11 9.18
CA ASP A 105 9.54 7.92 9.96
C ASP A 105 8.25 7.22 9.53
N ILE A 106 7.54 7.75 8.52
CA ILE A 106 6.20 7.25 8.15
C ILE A 106 6.17 5.75 7.87
N ARG A 107 7.28 5.17 7.41
CA ARG A 107 7.42 3.74 7.09
C ARG A 107 7.36 2.82 8.31
N GLU A 108 7.64 3.36 9.49
CA GLU A 108 7.67 2.63 10.76
C GLU A 108 6.31 2.67 11.45
N LYS A 109 5.41 3.57 11.01
CA LYS A 109 4.10 3.76 11.61
C LYS A 109 3.17 2.55 11.39
N PRO A 110 2.35 2.18 12.38
CA PRO A 110 1.39 1.09 12.22
C PRO A 110 0.41 1.33 11.06
N SER A 111 -0.03 2.59 10.85
CA SER A 111 -0.89 2.95 9.71
C SER A 111 -0.24 2.64 8.36
N TRP A 112 1.06 2.89 8.21
CA TRP A 112 1.80 2.56 6.99
C TRP A 112 1.80 1.06 6.72
N LEU A 113 2.14 0.26 7.72
CA LEU A 113 2.16 -1.20 7.61
C LEU A 113 0.76 -1.74 7.29
N PHE A 114 -0.27 -1.21 7.95
CA PHE A 114 -1.67 -1.53 7.69
C PHE A 114 -2.04 -1.24 6.23
N MET A 115 -1.77 -0.03 5.74
CA MET A 115 -2.11 0.39 4.38
C MET A 115 -1.33 -0.41 3.32
N ARG A 116 -0.05 -0.71 3.57
CA ARG A 116 0.77 -1.53 2.66
C ARG A 116 0.20 -2.94 2.53
N LEU A 117 -0.16 -3.55 3.66
CA LEU A 117 -0.78 -4.88 3.69
C LEU A 117 -2.14 -4.86 2.97
N GLU A 118 -2.94 -3.79 3.14
CA GLU A 118 -4.20 -3.60 2.42
C GLU A 118 -3.98 -3.57 0.89
N ARG A 119 -2.97 -2.82 0.43
CA ARG A 119 -2.65 -2.70 -1.00
C ARG A 119 -2.16 -4.02 -1.60
N LEU A 120 -1.32 -4.76 -0.88
CA LEU A 120 -0.87 -6.09 -1.31
C LEU A 120 -2.04 -7.07 -1.47
N LEU A 121 -2.95 -7.11 -0.51
CA LEU A 121 -4.15 -7.93 -0.60
C LEU A 121 -5.01 -7.57 -1.81
N ARG A 122 -5.22 -6.28 -2.07
CA ARG A 122 -5.95 -5.81 -3.25
C ARG A 122 -5.27 -6.26 -4.55
N SER A 123 -3.95 -6.16 -4.64
CA SER A 123 -3.20 -6.62 -5.81
C SER A 123 -3.27 -8.13 -6.01
N VAL A 124 -3.20 -8.93 -4.94
CA VAL A 124 -3.38 -10.38 -5.05
C VAL A 124 -4.80 -10.71 -5.52
N THR A 125 -5.82 -10.04 -4.97
CA THR A 125 -7.22 -10.20 -5.40
C THR A 125 -7.39 -9.88 -6.89
N ALA A 126 -6.81 -8.78 -7.37
CA ALA A 126 -6.84 -8.38 -8.77
C ALA A 126 -6.08 -9.36 -9.69
N ALA A 127 -4.95 -9.89 -9.23
CA ALA A 127 -4.15 -10.87 -9.97
C ALA A 127 -4.83 -12.24 -10.05
N LEU A 128 -5.68 -12.62 -9.08
CA LEU A 128 -6.40 -13.89 -9.14
C LEU A 128 -7.42 -13.94 -10.27
N GLY A 129 -7.94 -12.79 -10.69
CA GLY A 129 -8.76 -12.64 -11.90
C GLY A 129 -7.98 -12.70 -13.22
N LYS A 130 -6.63 -12.62 -13.21
CA LYS A 130 -5.78 -12.55 -14.41
C LYS A 130 -4.61 -13.54 -14.31
N SER A 131 -4.69 -14.66 -15.03
CA SER A 131 -3.94 -15.91 -14.80
C SER A 131 -2.38 -15.86 -14.79
N ARG A 132 -1.72 -14.75 -15.17
CA ARG A 132 -0.25 -14.69 -15.34
C ARG A 132 0.56 -13.93 -14.27
N ARG A 133 -0.06 -13.14 -13.38
CA ARG A 133 0.66 -12.34 -12.34
C ARG A 133 0.62 -12.92 -10.92
N ARG A 134 0.06 -14.13 -10.74
CA ARG A 134 -0.14 -14.80 -9.45
C ARG A 134 1.12 -15.01 -8.57
N PRO A 135 2.32 -15.36 -9.10
CA PRO A 135 3.41 -15.83 -8.23
C PRO A 135 4.08 -14.74 -7.37
N GLN A 136 4.30 -13.54 -7.91
CA GLN A 136 5.16 -12.54 -7.25
C GLN A 136 4.45 -11.78 -6.13
N ALA A 137 3.25 -11.26 -6.37
CA ALA A 137 2.49 -10.53 -5.36
C ALA A 137 2.11 -11.43 -4.17
N PHE A 138 1.77 -12.70 -4.46
CA PHE A 138 1.49 -13.69 -3.44
C PHE A 138 2.74 -14.09 -2.63
N GLY A 139 3.88 -14.30 -3.30
CA GLY A 139 5.16 -14.55 -2.64
C GLY A 139 5.56 -13.42 -1.69
N ARG A 140 5.35 -12.15 -2.08
CA ARG A 140 5.62 -10.98 -1.23
C ARG A 140 4.69 -10.93 -0.02
N LEU A 141 3.38 -11.13 -0.21
CA LEU A 141 2.42 -11.19 0.90
C LEU A 141 2.81 -12.26 1.93
N LEU A 142 3.21 -13.46 1.47
CA LEU A 142 3.67 -14.53 2.36
C LEU A 142 5.00 -14.22 3.04
N ALA A 143 5.96 -13.60 2.34
CA ALA A 143 7.23 -13.22 2.92
C ALA A 143 7.04 -12.16 4.02
N GLU A 144 6.16 -11.19 3.80
CA GLU A 144 5.87 -10.13 4.75
C GLU A 144 5.10 -10.63 5.97
N LEU A 145 4.20 -11.61 5.78
CA LEU A 145 3.58 -12.33 6.90
C LEU A 145 4.60 -13.12 7.72
N LYS A 146 5.62 -13.74 7.08
CA LYS A 146 6.66 -14.53 7.76
C LYS A 146 7.70 -13.67 8.47
N ALA A 147 8.05 -12.50 7.92
CA ALA A 147 9.02 -11.60 8.53
C ALA A 147 8.53 -10.95 9.83
N GLN A 148 7.26 -11.17 10.19
CA GLN A 148 6.59 -10.54 11.33
C GLN A 148 6.01 -11.56 12.34
N THR A 149 6.35 -12.85 12.19
CA THR A 149 6.07 -13.95 13.15
C THR A 149 7.37 -14.51 13.68
#